data_AF-A0A7J9Y4W7-F1
#
_entry.id   AF-A0A7J9Y4W7-F1
#
_cell.length_a   1.000
_cell.length_b   1.000
_cell.length_c   1.000
_cell.angle_alpha   90.00
_cell.angle_beta   90.00
_cell.angle_gamma   90.00
#
_symmetry.space_group_name_H-M   'P 1'
#
loop_
_entity.id
_entity.type
_entity.pdbx_description
1 polymer ?
#
loop_
_entity_poly.entity_id
_entity_poly.type
_entity_poly.pdbx_seq_one_letter_code
_entity_poly.pdbx_strand_id
1 'polypeptide(L)'
;MAEQTVEQAPDKYEIALHETVTRGGGEFQRIMVKTPWFTGPTDLAEVLQNGLGDELKAGGTAFICEKLAVVGTGRTVDASTIKVSRFAKFASKYVRPIGVDLAQQIPERMQFVINRIGWTRTLLACAAAAVTRPFGIRGGFFVIAGREARDLDGMHEPYWNTLLPALKPREAKEIVDEVAGKLGAPVAVVDINDRGGHIRAVSPGGMTDEDILAVLDDNPMGHCDQSTPIGLLRKS
;
A
#
# COMPACT_ATOMS: atom_id res chain seq x y z
N MET A 1 -10.06 28.46 1.30
CA MET A 1 -9.04 28.19 0.26
C MET A 1 -7.70 28.48 0.90
N ALA A 2 -7.10 27.49 1.56
CA ALA A 2 -5.76 27.62 2.11
C ALA A 2 -4.84 26.82 1.20
N GLU A 3 -4.03 27.51 0.40
CA GLU A 3 -2.86 26.93 -0.25
C GLU A 3 -1.96 26.38 0.85
N GLN A 4 -1.83 25.05 0.90
CA GLN A 4 -0.74 24.44 1.66
C GLN A 4 0.52 24.56 0.80
N THR A 5 1.29 25.60 1.09
CA THR A 5 2.66 25.76 0.61
C THR A 5 3.47 24.60 1.18
N VAL A 6 3.78 23.59 0.35
CA VAL A 6 4.69 22.51 0.73
C VAL A 6 6.11 23.05 0.66
N GLU A 7 6.67 23.27 1.84
CA GLU A 7 8.07 23.58 2.12
C GLU A 7 8.99 22.57 1.41
N GLN A 8 9.82 23.05 0.49
CA GLN A 8 10.84 22.25 -0.18
C GLN A 8 12.01 22.03 0.78
N ALA A 9 12.25 20.77 1.15
CA ALA A 9 13.40 20.30 1.94
C ALA A 9 14.12 19.15 1.19
N PRO A 10 15.37 18.79 1.57
CA PRO A 10 16.56 18.67 0.71
C PRO A 10 16.71 17.29 0.00
N ASP A 11 17.50 17.27 -1.08
CA ASP A 11 17.99 16.12 -1.88
C ASP A 11 17.01 14.94 -2.12
N LYS A 12 16.37 14.98 -3.30
CA LYS A 12 15.10 14.31 -3.63
C LYS A 12 15.05 12.78 -3.54
N TYR A 13 16.16 12.04 -3.50
CA TYR A 13 16.18 10.58 -3.43
C TYR A 13 17.50 10.11 -2.79
N GLU A 14 17.44 9.16 -1.86
CA GLU A 14 18.62 8.63 -1.17
C GLU A 14 18.54 7.11 -1.04
N ILE A 15 19.62 6.38 -1.37
CA ILE A 15 19.70 4.95 -1.07
C ILE A 15 19.88 4.79 0.45
N ALA A 16 18.81 4.40 1.13
CA ALA A 16 18.78 4.25 2.58
C ALA A 16 19.29 2.88 3.04
N LEU A 17 19.19 1.87 2.18
CA LEU A 17 19.67 0.51 2.45
C LEU A 17 20.17 -0.10 1.15
N HIS A 18 21.33 -0.75 1.22
CA HIS A 18 21.88 -1.56 0.14
C HIS A 18 22.61 -2.73 0.77
N GLU A 19 21.99 -3.90 0.75
CA GLU A 19 22.54 -5.07 1.43
C GLU A 19 22.19 -6.37 0.73
N THR A 20 22.92 -7.40 1.13
CA THR A 20 22.70 -8.77 0.71
C THR A 20 22.04 -9.54 1.84
N VAL A 21 20.95 -10.23 1.55
CA VAL A 21 20.18 -11.03 2.48
C VAL A 21 20.07 -12.48 2.01
N THR A 22 20.17 -13.42 2.95
CA THR A 22 19.88 -14.83 2.71
C THR A 22 18.46 -15.13 3.18
N ARG A 23 17.59 -15.54 2.24
CA ARG A 23 16.16 -15.81 2.47
C ARG A 23 15.71 -16.94 1.55
N GLY A 24 14.81 -17.80 2.01
CA GLY A 24 14.25 -18.88 1.18
C GLY A 24 15.27 -19.85 0.55
N GLY A 25 16.49 -19.95 1.08
CA GLY A 25 17.58 -20.75 0.52
C GLY A 25 18.35 -20.11 -0.63
N GLY A 26 18.07 -18.84 -0.96
CA GLY A 26 18.81 -18.03 -1.93
C GLY A 26 19.48 -16.81 -1.29
N GLU A 27 20.39 -16.21 -2.05
CA GLU A 27 21.04 -14.94 -1.70
C GLU A 27 20.53 -13.84 -2.64
N PHE A 28 20.11 -12.74 -2.04
CA PHE A 28 19.47 -11.64 -2.75
C PHE A 28 20.08 -10.31 -2.33
N GLN A 29 20.18 -9.39 -3.26
CA GLN A 29 20.46 -8.00 -2.97
C GLN A 29 19.17 -7.20 -2.95
N ARG A 30 19.00 -6.36 -1.93
CA ARG A 30 17.90 -5.40 -1.83
C ARG A 30 18.43 -3.99 -1.66
N ILE A 31 17.82 -3.07 -2.39
CA ILE A 31 18.14 -1.64 -2.41
C ILE A 31 16.86 -0.91 -2.06
N MET A 32 16.89 -0.10 -1.01
CA MET A 32 15.75 0.69 -0.55
C MET A 32 16.04 2.16 -0.76
N VAL A 33 15.13 2.88 -1.41
CA VAL A 33 15.33 4.29 -1.74
C VAL A 33 14.34 5.13 -0.96
N LYS A 34 14.87 6.06 -0.17
CA LYS A 34 14.12 7.07 0.54
C LYS A 34 13.66 8.14 -0.43
N THR A 35 12.39 8.54 -0.32
CA THR A 35 11.78 9.56 -1.17
C THR A 35 11.08 10.63 -0.33
N PRO A 36 10.81 11.81 -0.90
CA PRO A 36 9.83 12.74 -0.41
C PRO A 36 8.43 12.11 -0.35
N TRP A 37 7.55 12.74 0.40
CA TRP A 37 6.13 12.39 0.38
C TRP A 37 5.49 12.83 -0.94
N PHE A 38 4.71 11.92 -1.53
CA PHE A 38 3.90 12.22 -2.70
C PHE A 38 2.48 12.55 -2.25
N THR A 39 1.90 13.63 -2.76
CA THR A 39 0.54 14.08 -2.37
C THR A 39 -0.45 14.07 -3.52
N GLY A 40 -0.03 13.62 -4.71
CA GLY A 40 -0.87 13.56 -5.89
C GLY A 40 -0.26 12.72 -7.02
N PRO A 41 -0.91 12.75 -8.20
CA PRO A 41 -0.45 12.01 -9.36
C PRO A 41 1.00 12.36 -9.73
N THR A 42 1.81 11.34 -10.04
CA THR A 42 3.21 11.47 -10.43
C THR A 42 3.57 10.38 -11.44
N ASP A 43 4.60 10.61 -12.27
CA ASP A 43 5.11 9.56 -13.14
C ASP A 43 5.95 8.56 -12.31
N LEU A 44 5.40 7.36 -12.12
CA LEU A 44 6.05 6.31 -11.33
C LEU A 44 7.34 5.78 -11.98
N ALA A 45 7.46 5.84 -13.30
CA ALA A 45 8.69 5.44 -13.99
C ALA A 45 9.79 6.49 -13.76
N GLU A 46 9.44 7.78 -13.78
CA GLU A 46 10.39 8.85 -13.42
C GLU A 46 10.82 8.74 -11.95
N VAL A 47 9.90 8.43 -11.04
CA VAL A 47 10.20 8.21 -9.62
C VAL A 47 11.22 7.08 -9.43
N LEU A 48 11.03 5.94 -10.10
CA LEU A 48 11.97 4.82 -10.06
C LEU A 48 13.31 5.18 -10.73
N GLN A 49 13.28 5.87 -11.87
CA GLN A 49 14.49 6.26 -12.58
C GLN A 49 15.35 7.24 -11.77
N ASN A 50 14.72 8.21 -11.11
CA ASN A 50 15.39 9.18 -10.25
C ASN A 50 15.92 8.53 -8.97
N GLY A 51 15.18 7.56 -8.42
CA GLY A 51 15.56 6.89 -7.17
C GLY A 51 16.63 5.81 -7.33
N LEU A 52 16.60 5.05 -8.42
CA LEU A 52 17.48 3.88 -8.62
C LEU A 52 18.64 4.16 -9.56
N GLY A 53 18.53 5.13 -10.47
CA GLY A 53 19.64 5.56 -11.33
C GLY A 53 20.36 4.39 -12.03
N ASP A 54 21.65 4.24 -11.73
CA ASP A 54 22.51 3.20 -12.32
C ASP A 54 22.21 1.77 -11.83
N GLU A 55 21.54 1.61 -10.69
CA GLU A 55 21.19 0.28 -10.17
C GLU A 55 20.24 -0.47 -11.10
N LEU A 56 19.42 0.25 -11.87
CA LEU A 56 18.57 -0.33 -12.91
C LEU A 56 19.38 -1.02 -14.02
N LYS A 57 20.58 -0.51 -14.34
CA LYS A 57 21.46 -1.08 -15.39
C LYS A 57 22.08 -2.40 -14.95
N ALA A 58 22.31 -2.55 -13.65
CA ALA A 58 22.82 -3.80 -13.08
C ALA A 58 21.73 -4.90 -12.98
N GLY A 59 20.50 -4.59 -13.38
CA GLY A 59 19.40 -5.54 -13.51
C GLY A 59 18.72 -5.85 -12.17
N GLY A 60 17.56 -6.50 -12.24
CA GLY A 60 16.73 -6.81 -11.09
C GLY A 60 15.25 -6.53 -11.36
N THR A 61 14.46 -6.59 -10.30
CA THR A 61 13.05 -6.18 -10.26
C THR A 61 12.94 -4.95 -9.39
N ALA A 62 12.59 -3.81 -9.98
CA ALA A 62 12.22 -2.62 -9.22
C ALA A 62 10.88 -2.87 -8.53
N PHE A 63 10.63 -2.21 -7.39
CA PHE A 63 9.33 -2.29 -6.73
C PHE A 63 8.84 -0.92 -6.27
N ILE A 64 7.53 -0.82 -6.14
CA ILE A 64 6.80 0.34 -5.62
C ILE A 64 5.81 -0.16 -4.56
N CYS A 65 5.73 0.51 -3.41
CA CYS A 65 4.65 0.25 -2.45
C CYS A 65 3.28 0.55 -3.06
N GLU A 66 2.28 -0.22 -2.69
CA GLU A 66 0.90 0.00 -3.15
C GLU A 66 0.39 1.41 -2.84
N LYS A 67 0.70 1.96 -1.66
CA LYS A 67 0.28 3.34 -1.30
C LYS A 67 0.80 4.37 -2.31
N LEU A 68 2.08 4.28 -2.67
CA LEU A 68 2.67 5.16 -3.69
C LEU A 68 2.05 4.90 -5.07
N ALA A 69 1.81 3.65 -5.44
CA ALA A 69 1.13 3.33 -6.69
C ALA A 69 -0.30 3.94 -6.75
N VAL A 70 -1.05 3.90 -5.65
CA VAL A 70 -2.40 4.51 -5.53
C VAL A 70 -2.34 6.03 -5.65
N VAL A 71 -1.42 6.68 -4.91
CA VAL A 71 -1.25 8.13 -4.93
C VAL A 71 -0.77 8.61 -6.30
N GLY A 72 0.32 8.02 -6.79
CA GLY A 72 0.95 8.44 -8.04
C GLY A 72 0.08 8.23 -9.27
N THR A 73 -0.88 7.31 -9.21
CA THR A 73 -1.82 7.11 -10.32
C THR A 73 -3.17 7.80 -10.13
N GLY A 74 -3.30 8.66 -9.10
CA GLY A 74 -4.52 9.43 -8.86
C GLY A 74 -5.73 8.59 -8.47
N ARG A 75 -5.52 7.40 -7.87
CA ARG A 75 -6.58 6.49 -7.43
C ARG A 75 -7.05 6.75 -5.99
N THR A 76 -6.60 7.85 -5.39
CA THR A 76 -7.02 8.33 -4.07
C THR A 76 -8.47 8.80 -4.07
N VAL A 77 -9.13 8.77 -2.91
CA VAL A 77 -10.48 9.31 -2.75
C VAL A 77 -10.49 10.39 -1.68
N ASP A 78 -10.93 11.59 -2.04
CA ASP A 78 -11.14 12.68 -1.07
C ASP A 78 -12.28 12.29 -0.12
N ALA A 79 -11.96 12.18 1.16
CA ALA A 79 -12.91 11.76 2.18
C ALA A 79 -14.05 12.76 2.38
N SER A 80 -13.84 14.04 2.06
CA SER A 80 -14.87 15.09 2.15
C SER A 80 -16.04 14.85 1.18
N THR A 81 -15.81 14.09 0.10
CA THR A 81 -16.83 13.75 -0.90
C THR A 81 -17.75 12.61 -0.45
N ILE A 82 -17.40 11.92 0.65
CA ILE A 82 -18.11 10.72 1.10
C ILE A 82 -19.34 11.10 1.92
N LYS A 83 -20.51 10.79 1.38
CA LYS A 83 -21.79 10.99 2.09
C LYS A 83 -22.02 9.88 3.12
N VAL A 84 -21.59 10.13 4.35
CA VAL A 84 -21.69 9.16 5.46
C VAL A 84 -23.14 8.94 5.91
N SER A 85 -23.61 7.70 5.82
CA SER A 85 -24.93 7.28 6.30
C SER A 85 -24.98 7.13 7.83
N ARG A 86 -26.19 7.16 8.41
CA ARG A 86 -26.40 6.86 9.84
C ARG A 86 -25.89 5.47 10.22
N PHE A 87 -26.04 4.50 9.33
CA PHE A 87 -25.55 3.15 9.55
C PHE A 87 -24.02 3.10 9.60
N ALA A 88 -23.32 3.78 8.69
CA ALA A 88 -21.86 3.86 8.73
C ALA A 88 -21.35 4.47 10.04
N LYS A 89 -21.97 5.58 10.50
CA LYS A 89 -21.66 6.21 11.80
C LYS A 89 -21.93 5.29 13.00
N PHE A 90 -22.95 4.45 12.91
CA PHE A 90 -23.27 3.49 13.95
C PHE A 90 -22.26 2.34 13.95
N ALA A 91 -22.07 1.69 12.79
CA ALA A 91 -21.20 0.53 12.63
C ALA A 91 -19.74 0.85 12.98
N SER A 92 -19.25 2.05 12.62
CA SER A 92 -17.87 2.45 12.86
C SER A 92 -17.50 2.47 14.37
N LYS A 93 -18.46 2.76 15.25
CA LYS A 93 -18.25 2.75 16.72
C LYS A 93 -17.93 1.37 17.29
N TYR A 94 -18.29 0.30 16.57
CA TYR A 94 -18.12 -1.08 17.05
C TYR A 94 -16.88 -1.76 16.48
N VAL A 95 -16.25 -1.16 15.47
CA VAL A 95 -14.95 -1.59 14.94
C VAL A 95 -13.89 -1.26 15.99
N ARG A 96 -13.01 -2.23 16.27
CA ARG A 96 -11.85 -2.00 17.15
C ARG A 96 -10.63 -1.71 16.27
N PRO A 97 -9.77 -0.76 16.66
CA PRO A 97 -8.51 -0.53 15.97
C PRO A 97 -7.62 -1.77 16.10
N ILE A 98 -6.70 -1.92 15.17
CA ILE A 98 -5.68 -2.97 15.19
C ILE A 98 -4.31 -2.28 15.19
N GLY A 99 -3.71 -2.15 16.36
CA GLY A 99 -2.44 -1.42 16.51
C GLY A 99 -2.64 0.07 16.23
N VAL A 100 -1.82 0.62 15.32
CA VAL A 100 -1.87 2.03 14.88
C VAL A 100 -2.93 2.29 13.81
N ASP A 101 -3.44 1.26 13.13
CA ASP A 101 -4.51 1.43 12.15
C ASP A 101 -5.85 1.63 12.86
N LEU A 102 -6.42 2.83 12.66
CA LEU A 102 -7.75 3.20 13.11
C LEU A 102 -8.85 2.32 12.48
N ALA A 103 -8.51 1.55 11.44
CA ALA A 103 -9.39 0.66 10.71
C ALA A 103 -10.65 1.42 10.26
N GLN A 104 -11.82 0.79 10.30
CA GLN A 104 -13.08 1.38 9.87
C GLN A 104 -13.81 2.10 11.02
N GLN A 105 -13.10 2.57 12.05
CA GLN A 105 -13.69 3.44 13.08
C GLN A 105 -14.02 4.84 12.55
N ILE A 106 -13.30 5.28 11.53
CA ILE A 106 -13.59 6.51 10.81
C ILE A 106 -14.86 6.28 9.96
N PRO A 107 -15.96 7.03 10.18
CA PRO A 107 -17.22 6.82 9.48
C PRO A 107 -17.11 6.88 7.95
N GLU A 108 -16.23 7.71 7.42
CA GLU A 108 -15.91 7.86 6.01
C GLU A 108 -15.29 6.57 5.44
N ARG A 109 -14.32 5.96 6.15
CA ARG A 109 -13.74 4.65 5.80
C ARG A 109 -14.82 3.57 5.79
N MET A 110 -15.68 3.53 6.81
CA MET A 110 -16.79 2.57 6.88
C MET A 110 -17.77 2.76 5.72
N GLN A 111 -18.15 4.00 5.41
CA GLN A 111 -19.06 4.29 4.31
C GLN A 111 -18.45 3.93 2.96
N PHE A 112 -17.16 4.18 2.75
CA PHE A 112 -16.44 3.76 1.55
C PHE A 112 -16.51 2.24 1.36
N VAL A 113 -16.23 1.48 2.43
CA VAL A 113 -16.34 0.01 2.41
C VAL A 113 -17.77 -0.43 2.07
N ILE A 114 -18.79 0.15 2.70
CA ILE A 114 -20.20 -0.14 2.40
C ILE A 114 -20.51 0.07 0.92
N ASN A 115 -20.03 1.18 0.33
CA ASN A 115 -20.25 1.48 -1.08
C ASN A 115 -19.58 0.46 -2.00
N ARG A 116 -18.43 -0.09 -1.61
CA ARG A 116 -17.66 -1.07 -2.40
C ARG A 116 -18.21 -2.48 -2.30
N ILE A 117 -18.53 -2.94 -1.10
CA ILE A 117 -18.93 -4.34 -0.85
C ILE A 117 -20.44 -4.55 -0.87
N GLY A 118 -21.21 -3.47 -0.79
CA GLY A 118 -22.67 -3.49 -0.76
C GLY A 118 -23.26 -3.81 0.61
N TRP A 119 -24.50 -3.37 0.81
CA TRP A 119 -25.19 -3.40 2.11
C TRP A 119 -25.30 -4.81 2.70
N THR A 120 -25.68 -5.78 1.87
CA THR A 120 -25.88 -7.18 2.29
C THR A 120 -24.60 -7.77 2.86
N ARG A 121 -23.47 -7.59 2.16
CA ARG A 121 -22.18 -8.11 2.61
C ARG A 121 -21.68 -7.38 3.85
N THR A 122 -21.93 -6.08 3.97
CA THR A 122 -21.62 -5.33 5.21
C THR A 122 -22.39 -5.88 6.40
N LEU A 123 -23.70 -6.12 6.27
CA LEU A 123 -24.50 -6.69 7.35
C LEU A 123 -23.96 -8.04 7.81
N LEU A 124 -23.65 -8.94 6.87
CA LEU A 124 -23.08 -10.24 7.17
C LEU A 124 -21.72 -10.09 7.89
N ALA A 125 -20.89 -9.13 7.49
CA ALA A 125 -19.62 -8.85 8.15
C ALA A 125 -19.83 -8.33 9.59
N CYS A 126 -20.79 -7.43 9.80
CA CYS A 126 -21.15 -6.95 11.14
C CYS A 126 -21.70 -8.09 12.01
N ALA A 127 -22.56 -8.95 11.47
CA ALA A 127 -23.11 -10.11 12.16
C ALA A 127 -22.01 -11.10 12.56
N ALA A 128 -21.10 -11.43 11.63
CA ALA A 128 -19.95 -12.29 11.90
C ALA A 128 -19.10 -11.72 13.06
N ALA A 129 -18.78 -10.42 13.02
CA ALA A 129 -18.04 -9.78 14.10
C ALA A 129 -18.79 -9.81 15.45
N ALA A 130 -20.11 -9.63 15.44
CA ALA A 130 -20.94 -9.68 16.64
C ALA A 130 -20.99 -11.08 17.25
N VAL A 131 -21.06 -12.12 16.42
CA VAL A 131 -21.08 -13.53 16.85
C VAL A 131 -19.71 -13.98 17.35
N THR A 132 -18.61 -13.60 16.68
CA THR A 132 -17.27 -14.06 17.05
C THR A 132 -16.72 -13.39 18.30
N ARG A 133 -17.13 -12.14 18.57
CA ARG A 133 -16.57 -11.30 19.65
C ARG A 133 -16.77 -11.87 21.06
N PRO A 134 -17.95 -12.42 21.46
CA PRO A 134 -18.12 -13.09 22.74
C PRO A 134 -17.18 -14.28 22.97
N PHE A 135 -16.75 -14.95 21.90
CA PHE A 135 -15.81 -16.07 21.97
C PHE A 135 -14.33 -15.63 21.92
N GLY A 136 -14.05 -14.33 22.01
CA GLY A 136 -12.69 -13.78 21.95
C GLY A 136 -12.07 -13.77 20.55
N ILE A 137 -12.78 -14.24 19.52
CA ILE A 137 -12.30 -14.31 18.14
C ILE A 137 -12.42 -12.92 17.49
N ARG A 138 -11.27 -12.35 17.12
CA ARG A 138 -11.14 -11.02 16.50
C ARG A 138 -11.13 -11.14 14.98
N GLY A 139 -11.52 -10.07 14.28
CA GLY A 139 -11.38 -9.98 12.83
C GLY A 139 -12.53 -10.56 12.00
N GLY A 140 -13.60 -11.07 12.62
CA GLY A 140 -14.76 -11.63 11.89
C GLY A 140 -15.36 -10.69 10.83
N PHE A 141 -15.33 -9.37 11.08
CA PHE A 141 -15.72 -8.37 10.09
C PHE A 141 -14.88 -8.47 8.81
N PHE A 142 -13.55 -8.47 8.94
CA PHE A 142 -12.61 -8.46 7.81
C PHE A 142 -12.58 -9.78 7.03
N VAL A 143 -12.95 -10.89 7.67
CA VAL A 143 -13.09 -12.18 6.97
C VAL A 143 -14.19 -12.08 5.93
N ILE A 144 -15.34 -11.51 6.28
CA ILE A 144 -16.48 -11.38 5.37
C ILE A 144 -16.36 -10.16 4.46
N ALA A 145 -16.00 -8.99 5.01
CA ALA A 145 -15.85 -7.75 4.25
C ALA A 145 -14.74 -7.85 3.19
N GLY A 146 -13.69 -8.62 3.49
CA GLY A 146 -12.61 -8.90 2.55
C GLY A 146 -11.63 -7.74 2.38
N ARG A 147 -10.88 -7.79 1.27
CA ARG A 147 -9.75 -6.89 0.98
C ARG A 147 -10.12 -5.41 0.93
N GLU A 148 -11.29 -5.07 0.40
CA GLU A 148 -11.79 -3.68 0.34
C GLU A 148 -11.85 -3.01 1.73
N ALA A 149 -12.02 -3.77 2.80
CA ALA A 149 -11.98 -3.27 4.17
C ALA A 149 -10.60 -3.42 4.81
N ARG A 150 -9.92 -4.55 4.56
CA ARG A 150 -8.65 -4.89 5.20
C ARG A 150 -7.49 -4.03 4.70
N ASP A 151 -7.48 -3.76 3.41
CA ASP A 151 -6.35 -3.17 2.70
C ASP A 151 -6.62 -1.66 2.41
N LEU A 152 -7.75 -1.12 2.89
CA LEU A 152 -8.07 0.31 2.78
C LEU A 152 -7.21 1.12 3.75
N ASP A 153 -6.52 2.12 3.24
CA ASP A 153 -5.63 2.98 4.03
C ASP A 153 -5.98 4.48 3.93
N GLY A 154 -5.21 5.34 4.61
CA GLY A 154 -5.38 6.79 4.63
C GLY A 154 -6.19 7.28 5.84
N MET A 155 -6.50 8.58 5.83
CA MET A 155 -7.12 9.31 6.96
C MET A 155 -6.27 9.33 8.23
N HIS A 156 -4.95 9.32 8.05
CA HIS A 156 -3.93 9.58 9.06
C HIS A 156 -2.73 10.26 8.39
N GLU A 157 -1.77 10.73 9.16
CA GLU A 157 -0.55 11.36 8.64
C GLU A 157 0.20 10.44 7.65
N PRO A 158 0.69 10.94 6.50
CA PRO A 158 0.58 12.31 5.99
C PRO A 158 -0.70 12.60 5.17
N TYR A 159 -1.51 11.58 4.88
CA TYR A 159 -2.70 11.65 4.01
C TYR A 159 -3.97 12.01 4.77
N TRP A 160 -3.98 13.21 5.37
CA TRP A 160 -5.19 13.74 6.00
C TRP A 160 -6.29 13.97 4.95
N ASN A 161 -7.53 13.65 5.32
CA ASN A 161 -8.70 13.79 4.45
C ASN A 161 -8.65 12.97 3.13
N THR A 162 -7.75 11.99 3.02
CA THR A 162 -7.59 11.18 1.81
C THR A 162 -7.68 9.70 2.16
N LEU A 163 -8.49 8.96 1.40
CA LEU A 163 -8.50 7.50 1.40
C LEU A 163 -7.60 6.96 0.31
N LEU A 164 -6.91 5.86 0.63
CA LEU A 164 -6.05 5.09 -0.27
C LEU A 164 -6.65 3.68 -0.42
N PRO A 165 -7.56 3.45 -1.39
CA PRO A 165 -8.14 2.15 -1.63
C PRO A 165 -7.10 1.17 -2.16
N ALA A 166 -7.22 -0.11 -1.79
CA ALA A 166 -6.39 -1.16 -2.37
C ALA A 166 -6.62 -1.31 -3.88
N LEU A 167 -5.56 -1.63 -4.60
CA LEU A 167 -5.59 -1.88 -6.03
C LEU A 167 -6.28 -3.21 -6.33
N LYS A 168 -7.15 -3.18 -7.33
CA LYS A 168 -7.66 -4.42 -7.92
C LYS A 168 -6.53 -5.11 -8.71
N PRO A 169 -6.56 -6.44 -8.85
CA PRO A 169 -5.52 -7.18 -9.59
C PRO A 169 -5.26 -6.63 -10.99
N ARG A 170 -6.33 -6.26 -11.72
CA ARG A 170 -6.23 -5.66 -13.05
C ARG A 170 -5.54 -4.29 -13.02
N GLU A 171 -5.89 -3.43 -12.06
CA GLU A 171 -5.30 -2.10 -11.92
C GLU A 171 -3.81 -2.20 -11.58
N ALA A 172 -3.44 -3.09 -10.66
CA ALA A 172 -2.04 -3.34 -10.32
C ALA A 172 -1.25 -3.87 -11.53
N LYS A 173 -1.83 -4.77 -12.33
CA LYS A 173 -1.21 -5.31 -13.54
C LYS A 173 -0.99 -4.23 -14.60
N GLU A 174 -2.00 -3.39 -14.84
CA GLU A 174 -1.91 -2.27 -15.77
C GLU A 174 -0.78 -1.29 -15.35
N ILE A 175 -0.66 -0.99 -14.06
CA ILE A 175 0.40 -0.12 -13.53
C ILE A 175 1.79 -0.72 -13.77
N VAL A 176 2.03 -1.98 -13.34
CA VAL A 176 3.38 -2.56 -13.48
C VAL A 176 3.79 -2.72 -14.94
N ASP A 177 2.87 -3.05 -15.83
CA ASP A 177 3.18 -3.19 -17.26
C ASP A 177 3.52 -1.84 -17.90
N GLU A 178 2.76 -0.79 -17.59
CA GLU A 178 3.03 0.56 -18.09
C GLU A 178 4.38 1.07 -17.59
N VAL A 179 4.62 0.95 -16.28
CA VAL A 179 5.86 1.45 -15.66
C VAL A 179 7.06 0.66 -16.15
N ALA A 180 6.97 -0.66 -16.24
CA ALA A 180 8.06 -1.50 -16.77
C ALA A 180 8.37 -1.17 -18.24
N GLY A 181 7.33 -0.93 -19.06
CA GLY A 181 7.51 -0.53 -20.45
C GLY A 181 8.24 0.80 -20.62
N LYS A 182 7.97 1.78 -19.74
CA LYS A 182 8.67 3.07 -19.72
C LYS A 182 10.08 2.97 -19.16
N LEU A 183 10.26 2.19 -18.10
CA LEU A 183 11.53 2.06 -17.37
C LEU A 183 12.53 1.16 -18.11
N GLY A 184 12.04 0.21 -18.90
CA GLY A 184 12.87 -0.83 -19.54
C GLY A 184 13.39 -1.89 -18.57
N ALA A 185 12.78 -2.01 -17.38
CA ALA A 185 13.15 -2.97 -16.35
C ALA A 185 11.88 -3.58 -15.71
N PRO A 186 11.94 -4.82 -15.17
CA PRO A 186 10.82 -5.41 -14.46
C PRO A 186 10.42 -4.61 -13.22
N VAL A 187 9.10 -4.53 -12.96
CA VAL A 187 8.52 -3.78 -11.85
C VAL A 187 7.51 -4.64 -11.09
N ALA A 188 7.48 -4.50 -9.77
CA ALA A 188 6.47 -5.07 -8.89
C ALA A 188 5.74 -3.97 -8.10
N VAL A 189 4.45 -4.18 -7.81
CA VAL A 189 3.74 -3.42 -6.78
C VAL A 189 3.55 -4.31 -5.56
N VAL A 190 4.01 -3.84 -4.41
CA VAL A 190 4.07 -4.61 -3.16
C VAL A 190 3.29 -3.92 -2.04
N ASP A 191 2.64 -4.70 -1.19
CA ASP A 191 1.98 -4.25 0.03
C ASP A 191 2.53 -5.07 1.20
N ILE A 192 3.56 -4.58 1.87
CA ILE A 192 4.21 -5.28 2.99
C ILE A 192 3.99 -4.50 4.28
N ASN A 193 3.76 -5.23 5.36
CA ASN A 193 3.64 -4.72 6.72
C ASN A 193 4.26 -5.71 7.73
N ASP A 194 4.25 -5.37 9.01
CA ASP A 194 4.88 -6.17 10.08
C ASP A 194 4.22 -7.54 10.32
N ARG A 195 3.13 -7.86 9.62
CA ARG A 195 2.41 -9.14 9.71
C ARG A 195 2.49 -9.94 8.41
N GLY A 196 3.40 -9.56 7.52
CA GLY A 196 3.59 -10.13 6.19
C GLY A 196 3.15 -9.18 5.09
N GLY A 197 3.04 -9.69 3.87
CA GLY A 197 2.73 -8.86 2.73
C GLY A 197 2.06 -9.59 1.58
N HIS A 198 1.64 -8.81 0.60
CA HIS A 198 1.01 -9.26 -0.62
C HIS A 198 1.68 -8.59 -1.82
N ILE A 199 1.99 -9.39 -2.83
CA ILE A 199 2.40 -8.87 -4.14
C ILE A 199 1.12 -8.60 -4.92
N ARG A 200 0.94 -7.35 -5.37
CA ARG A 200 -0.28 -6.95 -6.09
C ARG A 200 -0.18 -7.30 -7.57
N ALA A 201 1.01 -7.14 -8.14
CA ALA A 201 1.36 -7.58 -9.48
C ALA A 201 2.88 -7.52 -9.65
N VAL A 202 3.39 -8.32 -10.59
CA VAL A 202 4.76 -8.24 -11.13
C VAL A 202 4.67 -8.22 -12.65
N SER A 203 5.45 -7.36 -13.30
CA SER A 203 5.57 -7.33 -14.75
C SER A 203 6.36 -8.54 -15.27
N PRO A 204 6.25 -8.87 -16.57
CA PRO A 204 7.07 -9.93 -17.17
C PRO A 204 8.58 -9.74 -16.92
N GLY A 205 9.30 -10.85 -16.72
CA GLY A 205 10.74 -10.85 -16.47
C GLY A 205 11.16 -10.49 -15.04
N GLY A 206 10.20 -10.19 -14.14
CA GLY A 206 10.46 -9.92 -12.73
C GLY A 206 10.69 -11.19 -11.90
N MET A 207 11.11 -10.98 -10.66
CA MET A 207 11.21 -12.01 -9.63
C MET A 207 9.84 -12.63 -9.30
N THR A 208 9.84 -13.83 -8.71
CA THR A 208 8.60 -14.47 -8.27
C THR A 208 8.02 -13.79 -7.05
N ASP A 209 6.71 -13.92 -6.84
CA ASP A 209 6.03 -13.38 -5.66
C ASP A 209 6.66 -13.92 -4.37
N GLU A 210 7.03 -15.20 -4.34
CA GLU A 210 7.66 -15.86 -3.20
C GLU A 210 9.03 -15.26 -2.87
N ASP A 211 9.87 -15.02 -3.88
CA ASP A 211 11.20 -14.44 -3.68
C ASP A 211 11.07 -12.98 -3.18
N ILE A 212 10.16 -12.19 -3.78
CA ILE A 212 9.93 -10.80 -3.37
C ILE A 212 9.45 -10.73 -1.91
N LEU A 213 8.47 -11.57 -1.54
CA LEU A 213 7.96 -11.62 -0.16
C LEU A 213 9.04 -12.07 0.82
N ALA A 214 9.87 -13.04 0.45
CA ALA A 214 10.94 -13.53 1.31
C ALA A 214 12.02 -12.45 1.55
N VAL A 215 12.34 -11.63 0.54
CA VAL A 215 13.35 -10.58 0.64
C VAL A 215 12.87 -9.36 1.42
N LEU A 216 11.55 -9.12 1.47
CA LEU A 216 10.94 -7.99 2.17
C LEU A 216 10.26 -8.38 3.49
N ASP A 217 10.46 -9.60 3.99
CA ASP A 217 9.70 -10.19 5.10
C ASP A 217 9.82 -9.46 6.45
N ASP A 218 10.96 -8.83 6.68
CA ASP A 218 11.27 -7.99 7.84
C ASP A 218 10.79 -6.53 7.68
N ASN A 219 10.01 -6.25 6.62
CA ASN A 219 9.44 -4.95 6.31
C ASN A 219 10.48 -3.81 6.27
N PRO A 220 11.45 -3.84 5.33
CA PRO A 220 12.51 -2.83 5.26
C PRO A 220 12.00 -1.47 4.76
N MET A 221 10.75 -1.40 4.29
CA MET A 221 10.07 -0.16 3.90
C MET A 221 9.64 0.64 5.12
N GLY A 222 9.28 -0.07 6.19
CA GLY A 222 8.97 0.47 7.49
C GLY A 222 7.83 1.49 7.53
N HIS A 223 7.75 2.25 8.62
CA HIS A 223 6.69 3.23 8.86
C HIS A 223 7.27 4.61 9.19
N CYS A 224 6.55 5.68 8.81
CA CYS A 224 6.90 7.08 9.11
C CYS A 224 8.27 7.51 8.54
N ASP A 225 9.32 7.54 9.37
CA ASP A 225 10.56 8.27 9.12
C ASP A 225 11.51 7.57 8.13
N GLN A 226 11.33 6.26 7.92
CA GLN A 226 12.13 5.48 6.98
C GLN A 226 11.82 5.90 5.53
N SER A 227 10.54 6.12 5.20
CA SER A 227 10.09 6.71 3.92
C SER A 227 10.76 6.09 2.67
N THR A 228 10.88 4.76 2.62
CA THR A 228 11.49 4.01 1.50
C THR A 228 10.46 3.31 0.60
N PRO A 229 9.55 4.03 -0.09
CA PRO A 229 8.43 3.42 -0.79
C PRO A 229 8.79 2.74 -2.12
N ILE A 230 10.05 2.81 -2.54
CA ILE A 230 10.55 2.19 -3.76
C ILE A 230 11.91 1.52 -3.52
N GLY A 231 12.28 0.63 -4.42
CA GLY A 231 13.56 -0.04 -4.36
C GLY A 231 13.79 -1.01 -5.51
N LEU A 232 14.85 -1.81 -5.40
CA LEU A 232 15.25 -2.82 -6.37
C LEU A 232 15.67 -4.10 -5.66
N LEU A 233 15.23 -5.24 -6.20
CA LEU A 233 15.57 -6.58 -5.74
C LEU A 233 16.27 -7.34 -6.86
N ARG A 234 17.33 -8.09 -6.55
CA ARG A 234 17.94 -9.03 -7.50
C ARG A 234 18.55 -10.23 -6.79
N LYS A 235 18.70 -11.34 -7.51
CA LYS A 235 19.50 -12.48 -7.04
C LYS A 235 20.98 -12.11 -7.12
N SER A 236 21.75 -12.47 -6.09
CA SER A 236 23.21 -12.38 -6.09
C SER A 236 23.85 -13.44 -6.99
#